data_AF-A0A9D9XDW8-F1
#
_entry.id   AF-A0A9D9XDW8-F1
#
_cell.length_a   1.000
_cell.length_b   1.000
_cell.length_c   1.000
_cell.angle_alpha   90.00
_cell.angle_beta   90.00
_cell.angle_gamma   90.00
#
_symmetry.space_group_name_H-M   'P 1'
#
loop_
_entity.id
_entity.type
_entity.pdbx_description
1 polymer ?
#
loop_
_entity_poly.entity_id
_entity_poly.type
_entity_poly.pdbx_seq_one_letter_code
_entity_poly.pdbx_strand_id
1 'polypeptide(L)'
;MKKQLAKTASLIVFILIVLACKKHKQPDLSAIKNPCDCAKEVSADFDIEENVSPPDNIWVLTDTTFNGINIRFSAKEQDAEYKWYIGAEQFTTQQASRYFGSQWAGSNIPITLVVKKKPNNTCFPNDDGYDSITKVFHISQHPIYYGDNEEIDFGPIEGTYRVKNRNGTGDSIDITINARKYEGQRIVDVYNFDGSSSCSENELRRVDYVGYRILEFSYSGVSSFCNGISGKIENRLNQSALLEFHSRTSVNGGPNAGGYIEVKEWYYEGRKLN
;
A
#
# COMPACT_ATOMS: atom_id res chain seq x y z
N MET A 1 12.87 45.22 49.43
CA MET A 1 12.13 44.01 48.97
C MET A 1 12.61 43.39 47.64
N LYS A 2 13.15 44.14 46.66
CA LYS A 2 13.56 43.56 45.36
C LYS A 2 14.77 42.59 45.40
N LYS A 3 15.65 42.67 46.41
CA LYS A 3 16.86 41.81 46.51
C LYS A 3 16.60 40.39 47.03
N GLN A 4 15.45 40.11 47.64
CA GLN A 4 15.11 38.76 48.10
C GLN A 4 14.47 37.89 47.02
N LEU A 5 13.68 38.47 46.10
CA LEU A 5 13.07 37.75 44.97
C LEU A 5 14.10 37.22 43.96
N ALA A 6 15.23 37.92 43.77
CA ALA A 6 16.28 37.48 42.86
C ALA A 6 17.06 36.25 43.39
N LYS A 7 17.17 36.10 44.72
CA LYS A 7 17.87 34.96 45.33
C LYS A 7 17.00 33.69 45.36
N THR A 8 15.69 33.82 45.54
CA THR A 8 14.76 32.68 45.47
C THR A 8 14.51 32.21 44.04
N ALA A 9 14.48 33.11 43.05
CA ALA A 9 14.36 32.71 41.64
C ALA A 9 15.60 31.93 41.14
N SER A 10 16.81 32.32 41.58
CA SER A 10 18.06 31.65 41.20
C SER A 10 18.17 30.23 41.79
N LEU A 11 17.66 30.02 43.01
CA LEU A 11 17.68 28.71 43.66
C LEU A 11 16.67 27.72 43.04
N ILE A 12 15.51 28.22 42.56
CA ILE A 12 14.48 27.39 41.92
C ILE A 12 14.90 26.95 40.50
N VAL A 13 15.62 27.80 39.75
CA VAL A 13 16.17 27.44 38.43
C VAL A 13 17.27 26.38 38.57
N PHE A 14 18.08 26.43 39.63
CA PHE A 14 19.12 25.42 39.86
C PHE A 14 18.52 24.04 40.18
N ILE A 15 17.44 23.97 40.98
CA ILE A 15 16.77 22.70 41.34
C ILE A 15 16.06 22.05 40.13
N LEU A 16 15.52 22.84 39.20
CA LEU A 16 14.91 22.31 37.97
C LEU A 16 15.93 21.71 36.99
N ILE A 17 17.19 22.17 37.00
CA ILE A 17 18.25 21.60 36.17
C ILE A 17 18.74 20.24 36.72
N VAL A 18 18.75 20.05 38.05
CA VAL A 18 19.16 18.77 38.65
C VAL A 18 18.11 17.67 38.49
N LEU A 19 16.83 18.01 38.33
CA LEU A 19 15.74 17.05 38.09
C LEU A 19 15.49 16.74 36.60
N ALA A 20 16.06 17.53 35.68
CA ALA A 20 15.99 17.26 34.24
C ALA A 20 17.02 16.23 33.75
N CYS A 21 18.04 15.92 34.56
CA CYS A 21 18.94 14.77 34.34
C CYS A 21 18.40 13.51 35.03
N LYS A 22 17.15 13.12 34.77
CA LYS A 22 16.82 11.70 34.87
C LYS A 22 17.66 11.02 33.80
N LYS A 23 18.65 10.24 34.23
CA LYS A 23 19.44 9.31 33.42
C LYS A 23 18.55 8.69 32.34
N HIS A 24 18.52 9.29 31.16
CA HIS A 24 18.29 8.55 29.94
C HIS A 24 19.39 7.51 29.97
N LYS A 25 19.02 6.23 30.03
CA LYS A 25 19.96 5.13 29.91
C LYS A 25 20.90 5.50 28.77
N GLN A 26 22.16 5.78 29.08
CA GLN A 26 23.21 5.74 28.07
C GLN A 26 23.02 4.39 27.38
N PRO A 27 22.92 4.34 26.04
CA PRO A 27 22.98 3.06 25.36
C PRO A 27 24.23 2.37 25.88
N ASP A 28 24.04 1.14 26.34
CA ASP A 28 25.11 0.33 26.87
C ASP A 28 26.21 0.21 25.80
N LEU A 29 27.29 0.98 25.94
CA LEU A 29 28.44 0.96 25.03
C LEU A 29 29.17 -0.39 25.05
N SER A 30 28.81 -1.30 25.98
CA SER A 30 29.30 -2.68 25.95
C SER A 30 28.65 -3.52 24.84
N ALA A 31 27.65 -3.00 24.13
CA ALA A 31 27.01 -3.61 22.97
C ALA A 31 27.32 -2.84 21.67
N ILE A 32 28.54 -2.28 21.50
CA ILE A 32 29.02 -1.94 20.15
C ILE A 32 29.27 -3.26 19.43
N LYS A 33 28.18 -3.81 18.88
CA LYS A 33 28.19 -4.68 17.70
C LYS A 33 29.08 -4.01 16.65
N ASN A 34 29.82 -4.82 15.90
CA ASN A 34 30.76 -4.34 14.88
C ASN A 34 30.10 -3.19 14.08
N PRO A 35 30.76 -2.02 13.94
CA PRO A 35 30.16 -0.86 13.26
C PRO A 35 29.70 -1.15 11.81
N CYS A 36 30.11 -2.29 11.26
CA CYS A 36 29.70 -2.78 9.96
C CYS A 36 28.43 -3.65 9.94
N ASP A 37 27.89 -4.06 11.09
CA ASP A 37 26.70 -4.94 11.17
C ASP A 37 25.42 -4.29 10.60
N CYS A 38 25.38 -2.95 10.57
CA CYS A 38 24.27 -2.17 10.01
C CYS A 38 24.65 -1.43 8.72
N ALA A 39 25.91 -1.51 8.30
CA ALA A 39 26.36 -0.86 7.08
C ALA A 39 25.92 -1.66 5.86
N LYS A 40 25.74 -0.99 4.72
CA LYS A 40 25.49 -1.61 3.42
C LYS A 40 26.38 -0.96 2.38
N GLU A 41 26.75 -1.72 1.36
CA GLU A 41 27.33 -1.20 0.13
C GLU A 41 26.31 -0.28 -0.56
N VAL A 42 26.78 0.60 -1.44
CA VAL A 42 25.90 1.43 -2.27
C VAL A 42 24.97 0.53 -3.08
N SER A 43 23.67 0.85 -3.11
CA SER A 43 22.69 0.06 -3.84
C SER A 43 21.85 0.90 -4.80
N ALA A 44 21.64 0.38 -6.00
CA ALA A 44 20.71 0.92 -6.98
C ALA A 44 19.32 0.29 -6.89
N ASP A 45 18.97 -0.41 -5.80
CA ASP A 45 17.63 -0.96 -5.66
C ASP A 45 16.56 0.15 -5.58
N PHE A 46 15.39 -0.13 -6.17
CA PHE A 46 14.28 0.81 -6.24
C PHE A 46 12.92 0.14 -6.24
N ASP A 47 11.91 0.89 -5.80
CA ASP A 47 10.51 0.48 -5.84
C ASP A 47 9.80 1.08 -7.06
N ILE A 48 8.80 0.36 -7.57
CA ILE A 48 7.91 0.78 -8.65
C ILE A 48 6.50 0.84 -8.07
N GLU A 49 5.83 1.97 -8.20
CA GLU A 49 4.57 2.23 -7.53
C GLU A 49 3.53 2.79 -8.53
N GLU A 50 2.31 2.29 -8.44
CA GLU A 50 1.16 2.73 -9.24
C GLU A 50 0.30 3.72 -8.44
N ASN A 51 -0.13 4.83 -9.05
CA ASN A 51 -1.06 5.78 -8.45
C ASN A 51 -2.51 5.37 -8.68
N VAL A 52 -3.14 4.74 -7.69
CA VAL A 52 -4.48 4.15 -7.82
C VAL A 52 -5.63 5.11 -7.49
N SER A 53 -5.34 6.21 -6.79
CA SER A 53 -6.31 7.30 -6.53
C SER A 53 -5.64 8.64 -6.82
N PRO A 54 -5.75 9.19 -8.05
CA PRO A 54 -5.13 10.46 -8.40
C PRO A 54 -5.48 11.69 -7.53
N PRO A 55 -6.69 11.86 -6.96
CA PRO A 55 -6.93 12.95 -6.01
C PRO A 55 -6.23 12.73 -4.66
N ASP A 56 -6.16 11.49 -4.18
CA ASP A 56 -5.60 11.15 -2.86
C ASP A 56 -4.11 10.77 -2.90
N ASN A 57 -3.57 10.59 -4.11
CA ASN A 57 -2.22 10.11 -4.42
C ASN A 57 -1.85 8.85 -3.63
N ILE A 58 -2.71 7.84 -3.69
CA ILE A 58 -2.44 6.52 -3.10
C ILE A 58 -1.49 5.77 -4.05
N TRP A 59 -0.30 5.44 -3.55
CA TRP A 59 0.74 4.73 -4.30
C TRP A 59 0.87 3.30 -3.81
N VAL A 60 0.82 2.34 -4.73
CA VAL A 60 0.89 0.90 -4.41
C VAL A 60 2.06 0.25 -5.13
N LEU A 61 2.89 -0.44 -4.36
CA LEU A 61 4.04 -1.18 -4.86
C LEU A 61 3.61 -2.26 -5.87
N THR A 62 4.28 -2.29 -7.02
CA THR A 62 3.98 -3.25 -8.08
C THR A 62 5.19 -3.55 -8.97
N ASP A 63 5.04 -4.55 -9.83
CA ASP A 63 5.93 -4.92 -10.94
C ASP A 63 5.19 -4.85 -12.29
N THR A 64 3.88 -4.66 -12.25
CA THR A 64 2.96 -4.58 -13.39
C THR A 64 1.87 -3.56 -13.08
N THR A 65 1.49 -2.75 -14.05
CA THR A 65 0.54 -1.64 -13.82
C THR A 65 -0.62 -1.72 -14.78
N PHE A 66 -1.72 -1.04 -14.47
CA PHE A 66 -2.68 -0.67 -15.48
C PHE A 66 -2.05 0.27 -16.51
N ASN A 67 -2.62 0.24 -17.72
CA ASN A 67 -2.31 1.26 -18.70
C ASN A 67 -3.07 2.56 -18.37
N GLY A 68 -2.57 3.68 -18.89
CA GLY A 68 -3.22 4.97 -18.74
C GLY A 68 -3.11 5.57 -17.34
N ILE A 69 -2.07 5.22 -16.58
CA ILE A 69 -1.87 5.64 -15.18
C ILE A 69 -0.47 6.23 -14.94
N ASN A 70 -0.33 6.96 -13.83
CA ASN A 70 0.95 7.51 -13.38
C ASN A 70 1.71 6.49 -12.54
N ILE A 71 2.97 6.28 -12.89
CA ILE A 71 3.90 5.38 -12.21
C ILE A 71 5.01 6.21 -11.57
N ARG A 72 5.41 5.82 -10.35
CA ARG A 72 6.55 6.39 -9.62
C ARG A 72 7.62 5.33 -9.44
N PHE A 73 8.85 5.74 -9.66
CA PHE A 73 10.07 4.97 -9.41
C PHE A 73 10.82 5.66 -8.27
N SER A 74 11.09 4.92 -7.20
CA SER A 74 11.66 5.47 -5.96
C SER A 74 12.94 4.73 -5.60
N ALA A 75 14.09 5.40 -5.69
CA ALA A 75 15.36 4.83 -5.25
C ALA A 75 15.35 4.60 -3.74
N LYS A 76 15.83 3.44 -3.29
CA LYS A 76 15.90 3.12 -1.85
C LYS A 76 17.11 3.74 -1.18
N GLU A 77 18.22 3.84 -1.91
CA GLU A 77 19.40 4.54 -1.43
C GLU A 77 19.08 6.01 -1.17
N GLN A 78 19.57 6.52 -0.05
CA GLN A 78 19.37 7.90 0.39
C GLN A 78 20.69 8.67 0.25
N ASP A 79 20.61 10.00 0.11
CA ASP A 79 21.79 10.88 0.08
C ASP A 79 22.84 10.47 -0.96
N ALA A 80 22.39 10.08 -2.15
CA ALA A 80 23.22 9.71 -3.30
C ALA A 80 22.95 10.60 -4.52
N GLU A 81 23.80 10.49 -5.53
CA GLU A 81 23.54 10.98 -6.88
C GLU A 81 22.77 9.90 -7.65
N TYR A 82 21.67 10.29 -8.29
CA TYR A 82 20.80 9.37 -9.03
C TYR A 82 20.85 9.67 -10.51
N LYS A 83 20.77 8.62 -11.33
CA LYS A 83 20.51 8.76 -12.75
C LYS A 83 19.59 7.65 -13.23
N TRP A 84 18.36 8.03 -13.56
CA TRP A 84 17.35 7.16 -14.14
C TRP A 84 17.44 7.17 -15.66
N TYR A 85 17.18 6.02 -16.27
CA TYR A 85 16.95 5.86 -17.70
C TYR A 85 15.61 5.17 -17.88
N ILE A 86 14.64 5.89 -18.45
CA ILE A 86 13.27 5.42 -18.69
C ILE A 86 12.99 5.58 -20.17
N GLY A 87 13.20 4.51 -20.94
CA GLY A 87 13.24 4.62 -22.40
C GLY A 87 14.32 5.61 -22.85
N ALA A 88 13.92 6.69 -23.53
CA ALA A 88 14.82 7.75 -23.99
C ALA A 88 15.04 8.86 -22.95
N GLU A 89 14.25 8.89 -21.87
CA GLU A 89 14.26 9.97 -20.90
C GLU A 89 15.24 9.71 -19.76
N GLN A 90 15.79 10.78 -19.19
CA GLN A 90 16.72 10.71 -18.07
C GLN A 90 16.28 11.64 -16.92
N PHE A 91 16.42 11.17 -15.69
CA PHE A 91 16.13 11.94 -14.46
C PHE A 91 17.28 11.84 -13.49
N THR A 92 17.48 12.88 -12.68
CA THR A 92 18.58 12.94 -11.69
C THR A 92 18.10 13.06 -10.24
N THR A 93 16.79 12.94 -10.03
CA THR A 93 16.15 12.98 -8.72
C THR A 93 16.05 11.59 -8.11
N GLN A 94 15.93 11.51 -6.77
CA GLN A 94 15.73 10.23 -6.08
C GLN A 94 14.45 9.51 -6.53
N GLN A 95 13.42 10.28 -6.88
CA GLN A 95 12.18 9.78 -7.44
C GLN A 95 11.99 10.28 -8.86
N ALA A 96 11.49 9.42 -9.74
CA ALA A 96 11.06 9.78 -11.09
C ALA A 96 9.62 9.30 -11.29
N SER A 97 8.80 10.09 -11.97
CA SER A 97 7.41 9.70 -12.28
C SER A 97 7.11 9.84 -13.76
N ARG A 98 6.37 8.88 -14.32
CA ARG A 98 5.95 8.89 -15.71
C ARG A 98 4.54 8.37 -15.92
N TYR A 99 3.86 8.97 -16.89
CA TYR A 99 2.56 8.54 -17.37
C TYR A 99 2.73 7.61 -18.57
N PHE A 100 2.18 6.40 -18.48
CA PHE A 100 2.19 5.46 -19.59
C PHE A 100 0.79 5.30 -20.17
N GLY A 101 0.54 5.97 -21.30
CA GLY A 101 -0.74 5.89 -22.01
C GLY A 101 -1.03 4.51 -22.64
N SER A 102 -2.22 4.35 -23.19
CA SER A 102 -2.70 3.09 -23.77
C SER A 102 -1.86 2.57 -24.93
N GLN A 103 -1.06 3.42 -25.60
CA GLN A 103 -0.13 2.99 -26.65
C GLN A 103 0.97 2.06 -26.14
N TRP A 104 1.19 2.00 -24.81
CA TRP A 104 2.15 1.12 -24.16
C TRP A 104 1.51 -0.15 -23.59
N ALA A 105 0.20 -0.33 -23.74
CA ALA A 105 -0.49 -1.52 -23.22
C ALA A 105 0.09 -2.82 -23.81
N GLY A 106 0.37 -3.79 -22.93
CA GLY A 106 1.01 -5.06 -23.27
C GLY A 106 2.53 -4.99 -23.44
N SER A 107 3.17 -3.84 -23.20
CA SER A 107 4.62 -3.69 -23.37
C SER A 107 5.40 -3.92 -22.07
N ASN A 108 6.68 -4.25 -22.24
CA ASN A 108 7.66 -4.35 -21.17
C ASN A 108 8.62 -3.16 -21.26
N ILE A 109 8.74 -2.39 -20.19
CA ILE A 109 9.58 -1.20 -20.15
C ILE A 109 10.79 -1.46 -19.25
N PRO A 110 12.02 -1.41 -19.80
CA PRO A 110 13.22 -1.45 -18.99
C PRO A 110 13.44 -0.09 -18.31
N ILE A 111 13.70 -0.13 -17.01
CA ILE A 111 14.02 1.03 -16.17
C ILE A 111 15.36 0.77 -15.52
N THR A 112 16.34 1.62 -15.85
CA THR A 112 17.67 1.55 -15.25
C THR A 112 17.83 2.67 -14.24
N LEU A 113 18.25 2.30 -13.03
CA LEU A 113 18.75 3.26 -12.04
C LEU A 113 20.26 3.06 -11.91
N VAL A 114 20.98 4.17 -11.97
CA VAL A 114 22.38 4.27 -11.59
C VAL A 114 22.48 5.13 -10.33
N VAL A 115 23.18 4.64 -9.32
CA VAL A 115 23.41 5.32 -8.06
C VAL A 115 24.90 5.52 -7.85
N LYS A 116 25.27 6.72 -7.41
CA LYS A 116 26.64 7.02 -6.99
C LYS A 116 26.63 7.68 -5.61
N LYS A 117 27.44 7.16 -4.70
CA LYS A 117 27.58 7.66 -3.33
C LYS A 117 29.03 7.51 -2.87
N LYS A 118 29.40 8.19 -1.79
CA LYS A 118 30.73 8.01 -1.19
C LYS A 118 30.90 6.55 -0.70
N PRO A 119 31.94 5.83 -1.13
CA PRO A 119 32.15 4.44 -0.72
C PRO A 119 32.47 4.31 0.76
N ASN A 120 32.02 3.21 1.37
CA ASN A 120 32.31 2.83 2.74
C ASN A 120 33.43 1.78 2.82
N ASN A 121 34.65 2.20 2.48
CA ASN A 121 35.84 1.35 2.49
C ASN A 121 36.23 0.80 3.88
N THR A 122 35.67 1.34 4.95
CA THR A 122 35.88 0.83 6.32
C THR A 122 35.20 -0.52 6.51
N CYS A 123 33.98 -0.66 5.99
CA CYS A 123 33.19 -1.89 6.13
C CYS A 123 33.20 -2.76 4.88
N PHE A 124 33.38 -2.15 3.72
CA PHE A 124 33.36 -2.79 2.42
C PHE A 124 34.58 -2.32 1.62
N PRO A 125 35.75 -2.96 1.77
CA PRO A 125 36.99 -2.50 1.13
C PRO A 125 36.95 -2.43 -0.40
N ASN A 126 35.95 -3.08 -1.02
CA ASN A 126 35.74 -3.12 -2.47
C ASN A 126 34.58 -2.22 -2.93
N ASP A 127 33.92 -1.50 -2.01
CA ASP A 127 32.86 -0.54 -2.37
C ASP A 127 33.50 0.59 -3.18
N ASP A 128 33.12 0.67 -4.45
CA ASP A 128 33.59 1.72 -5.36
C ASP A 128 32.66 2.94 -5.36
N GLY A 129 31.58 2.89 -4.58
CA GLY A 129 30.60 3.94 -4.45
C GLY A 129 29.59 3.98 -5.60
N TYR A 130 29.50 2.92 -6.40
CA TYR A 130 28.69 2.87 -7.61
C TYR A 130 27.86 1.58 -7.67
N ASP A 131 26.58 1.71 -8.00
CA ASP A 131 25.75 0.56 -8.35
C ASP A 131 24.79 0.92 -9.49
N SER A 132 24.36 -0.09 -10.25
CA SER A 132 23.32 0.07 -11.26
C SER A 132 22.49 -1.19 -11.40
N ILE A 133 21.18 -1.01 -11.55
CA ILE A 133 20.26 -2.13 -11.83
C ILE A 133 19.26 -1.73 -12.90
N THR A 134 18.88 -2.70 -13.74
CA THR A 134 17.76 -2.56 -14.65
C THR A 134 16.64 -3.49 -14.21
N LYS A 135 15.46 -2.93 -13.93
CA LYS A 135 14.23 -3.71 -13.72
C LYS A 135 13.34 -3.56 -14.94
N VAL A 136 12.73 -4.65 -15.36
CA VAL A 136 11.69 -4.63 -16.39
C VAL A 136 10.35 -4.64 -15.66
N PHE A 137 9.48 -3.67 -15.97
CA PHE A 137 8.11 -3.68 -15.48
C PHE A 137 7.13 -3.78 -16.65
N HIS A 138 5.98 -4.40 -16.42
CA HIS A 138 4.99 -4.65 -17.45
C HIS A 138 3.85 -3.62 -17.38
N ILE A 139 3.40 -3.14 -18.54
CA ILE A 139 2.18 -2.32 -18.64
C ILE A 139 1.09 -3.25 -19.16
N SER A 140 0.13 -3.57 -18.32
CA SER A 140 -0.93 -4.49 -18.68
C SER A 140 -1.92 -3.88 -19.68
N GLN A 141 -2.69 -4.75 -20.33
CA GLN A 141 -3.83 -4.33 -21.16
C GLN A 141 -5.05 -3.89 -20.33
N HIS A 142 -5.02 -4.15 -19.02
CA HIS A 142 -6.08 -3.81 -18.09
C HIS A 142 -6.04 -2.33 -17.66
N PRO A 143 -7.18 -1.78 -17.24
CA PRO A 143 -8.52 -2.39 -17.25
C PRO A 143 -9.13 -2.47 -18.66
N ILE A 144 -9.89 -3.53 -18.95
CA ILE A 144 -10.65 -3.69 -20.20
C ILE A 144 -12.13 -3.49 -19.90
N TYR A 145 -12.79 -2.62 -20.66
CA TYR A 145 -14.21 -2.31 -20.53
C TYR A 145 -14.99 -2.81 -21.76
N TYR A 146 -16.00 -3.65 -21.55
CA TYR A 146 -16.80 -4.23 -22.64
C TYR A 146 -18.06 -3.40 -22.99
N GLY A 147 -18.52 -2.53 -22.08
CA GLY A 147 -19.68 -1.68 -22.29
C GLY A 147 -20.31 -1.22 -20.97
N ASP A 148 -21.47 -0.58 -21.04
CA ASP A 148 -22.31 -0.33 -19.86
C ASP A 148 -23.16 -1.58 -19.57
N ASN A 149 -23.33 -1.91 -18.29
CA ASN A 149 -24.04 -3.12 -17.84
C ASN A 149 -23.34 -4.44 -18.22
N GLU A 150 -22.04 -4.38 -18.50
CA GLU A 150 -21.17 -5.49 -18.87
C GLU A 150 -20.10 -5.72 -17.79
N GLU A 151 -19.43 -6.87 -17.81
CA GLU A 151 -18.27 -7.13 -16.96
C GLU A 151 -17.13 -6.13 -17.25
N ILE A 152 -16.27 -5.91 -16.25
CA ILE A 152 -15.02 -5.16 -16.40
C ILE A 152 -13.90 -6.14 -16.09
N ASP A 153 -12.88 -6.20 -16.94
CA ASP A 153 -11.71 -7.02 -16.66
C ASP A 153 -10.58 -6.15 -16.10
N PHE A 154 -10.51 -6.08 -14.78
CA PHE A 154 -9.43 -5.54 -13.96
C PHE A 154 -8.22 -6.49 -13.84
N GLY A 155 -8.25 -7.66 -14.49
CA GLY A 155 -7.14 -8.59 -14.58
C GLY A 155 -6.87 -9.35 -13.29
N PRO A 156 -5.67 -9.22 -12.69
CA PRO A 156 -5.26 -10.09 -11.58
C PRO A 156 -6.07 -9.89 -10.28
N ILE A 157 -6.80 -8.78 -10.12
CA ILE A 157 -7.53 -8.50 -8.87
C ILE A 157 -8.89 -9.21 -8.79
N GLU A 158 -9.46 -9.61 -9.92
CA GLU A 158 -10.69 -10.39 -9.98
C GLU A 158 -10.41 -11.90 -9.87
N GLY A 159 -11.44 -12.71 -9.67
CA GLY A 159 -11.37 -14.16 -9.57
C GLY A 159 -11.49 -14.68 -8.14
N THR A 160 -11.14 -15.95 -7.96
CA THR A 160 -11.33 -16.67 -6.70
C THR A 160 -10.06 -16.67 -5.86
N TYR A 161 -10.19 -16.42 -4.57
CA TYR A 161 -9.12 -16.37 -3.58
C TYR A 161 -9.31 -17.47 -2.55
N ARG A 162 -8.29 -18.33 -2.37
CA ARG A 162 -8.26 -19.26 -1.25
C ARG A 162 -7.55 -18.61 -0.08
N VAL A 163 -8.30 -18.37 0.98
CA VAL A 163 -7.83 -17.60 2.13
C VAL A 163 -8.16 -18.25 3.45
N LYS A 164 -7.46 -17.83 4.51
CA LYS A 164 -7.73 -18.22 5.88
C LYS A 164 -7.85 -16.96 6.74
N ASN A 165 -8.75 -17.00 7.72
CA ASN A 165 -8.90 -15.91 8.68
C ASN A 165 -7.60 -15.73 9.47
N ARG A 166 -7.08 -14.50 9.51
CA ARG A 166 -5.79 -14.17 10.15
C ARG A 166 -5.78 -14.46 11.65
N ASN A 167 -6.94 -14.39 12.30
CA ASN A 167 -7.10 -14.56 13.74
C ASN A 167 -7.65 -15.94 14.14
N GLY A 168 -7.94 -16.82 13.17
CA GLY A 168 -8.75 -18.02 13.39
C GLY A 168 -8.03 -19.35 13.22
N THR A 169 -8.58 -20.39 13.86
CA THR A 169 -8.26 -21.81 13.65
C THR A 169 -9.10 -22.49 12.57
N GLY A 170 -10.00 -21.75 11.92
CA GLY A 170 -10.93 -22.28 10.91
C GLY A 170 -10.24 -22.74 9.62
N ASP A 171 -11.00 -23.48 8.81
CA ASP A 171 -10.56 -23.95 7.50
C ASP A 171 -10.43 -22.80 6.49
N SER A 172 -9.71 -23.07 5.40
CA SER A 172 -9.65 -22.14 4.28
C SER A 172 -11.00 -22.04 3.58
N ILE A 173 -11.34 -20.84 3.14
CA ILE A 173 -12.53 -20.55 2.33
C ILE A 173 -12.10 -19.97 0.98
N ASP A 174 -12.99 -20.10 0.00
CA ASP A 174 -12.81 -19.53 -1.33
C ASP A 174 -13.73 -18.31 -1.49
N ILE A 175 -13.14 -17.14 -1.68
CA ILE A 175 -13.86 -15.86 -1.87
C ILE A 175 -13.71 -15.45 -3.32
N THR A 176 -14.81 -15.19 -4.03
CA THR A 176 -14.74 -14.72 -5.42
C THR A 176 -15.06 -13.23 -5.52
N ILE A 177 -14.23 -12.52 -6.27
CA ILE A 177 -14.35 -11.09 -6.58
C ILE A 177 -14.60 -10.94 -8.08
N ASN A 178 -15.69 -10.30 -8.46
CA ASN A 178 -15.98 -9.95 -9.86
C ASN A 178 -16.28 -8.44 -9.94
N ALA A 179 -15.91 -7.79 -11.03
CA ALA A 179 -16.19 -6.40 -11.29
C ALA A 179 -17.05 -6.25 -12.55
N ARG A 180 -17.98 -5.30 -12.49
CA ARG A 180 -18.82 -4.97 -13.64
C ARG A 180 -19.14 -3.48 -13.67
N LYS A 181 -19.51 -3.01 -14.85
CA LYS A 181 -20.01 -1.65 -15.03
C LYS A 181 -21.52 -1.71 -14.94
N TYR A 182 -22.14 -0.93 -14.08
CA TYR A 182 -23.59 -0.85 -13.95
C TYR A 182 -24.01 0.62 -13.94
N GLU A 183 -24.85 1.02 -14.90
CA GLU A 183 -25.34 2.40 -15.04
C GLU A 183 -24.22 3.46 -14.97
N GLY A 184 -23.10 3.21 -15.65
CA GLY A 184 -21.95 4.11 -15.67
C GLY A 184 -21.02 4.03 -14.45
N GLN A 185 -21.37 3.26 -13.41
CA GLN A 185 -20.57 3.04 -12.22
C GLN A 185 -19.80 1.73 -12.30
N ARG A 186 -18.60 1.69 -11.70
CA ARG A 186 -17.84 0.46 -11.51
C ARG A 186 -18.27 -0.15 -10.17
N ILE A 187 -18.70 -1.40 -10.17
CA ILE A 187 -19.16 -2.11 -8.97
C ILE A 187 -18.44 -3.45 -8.78
N VAL A 188 -18.47 -3.97 -7.55
CA VAL A 188 -17.82 -5.22 -7.16
C VAL A 188 -18.83 -6.21 -6.58
N ASP A 189 -18.86 -7.40 -7.16
CA ASP A 189 -19.58 -8.54 -6.64
C ASP A 189 -18.63 -9.40 -5.80
N VAL A 190 -19.08 -9.73 -4.59
CA VAL A 190 -18.31 -10.49 -3.60
C VAL A 190 -19.10 -11.72 -3.19
N TYR A 191 -18.51 -12.88 -3.39
CA TYR A 191 -19.12 -14.18 -3.10
C TYR A 191 -18.36 -14.92 -1.99
N ASN A 192 -19.11 -15.52 -1.06
CA ASN A 192 -18.60 -16.42 -0.02
C ASN A 192 -17.55 -15.80 0.92
N PHE A 193 -17.63 -14.50 1.18
CA PHE A 193 -16.63 -13.79 1.98
C PHE A 193 -16.59 -14.17 3.47
N ASP A 194 -17.65 -14.79 4.00
CA ASP A 194 -17.72 -15.29 5.39
C ASP A 194 -17.77 -16.82 5.48
N GLY A 195 -17.61 -17.53 4.35
CA GLY A 195 -17.68 -18.98 4.27
C GLY A 195 -19.10 -19.58 4.22
N SER A 196 -20.15 -18.75 4.20
CA SER A 196 -21.54 -19.22 4.18
C SER A 196 -22.52 -18.36 3.36
N SER A 197 -22.14 -17.13 3.03
CA SER A 197 -23.02 -16.12 2.43
C SER A 197 -22.67 -15.85 0.96
N SER A 198 -23.68 -15.92 0.09
CA SER A 198 -23.61 -15.33 -1.26
C SER A 198 -24.42 -14.04 -1.26
N CYS A 199 -23.75 -12.90 -1.41
CA CYS A 199 -24.47 -11.68 -1.71
C CYS A 199 -24.74 -11.61 -3.21
N SER A 200 -25.98 -11.31 -3.59
CA SER A 200 -26.40 -11.30 -5.00
C SER A 200 -25.69 -10.21 -5.81
N GLU A 201 -25.63 -10.42 -7.13
CA GLU A 201 -25.09 -9.51 -8.14
C GLU A 201 -25.72 -8.11 -8.11
N ASN A 202 -26.92 -7.93 -7.56
CA ASN A 202 -27.65 -6.65 -7.61
C ASN A 202 -27.27 -5.64 -6.51
N GLU A 203 -26.28 -5.94 -5.67
CA GLU A 203 -25.86 -5.05 -4.60
C GLU A 203 -24.80 -4.08 -5.11
N LEU A 204 -25.11 -2.78 -5.13
CA LEU A 204 -24.25 -1.74 -5.71
C LEU A 204 -23.02 -1.43 -4.84
N ARG A 205 -21.98 -2.25 -4.87
CA ARG A 205 -20.72 -1.95 -4.14
C ARG A 205 -19.78 -1.16 -5.02
N ARG A 206 -19.71 0.15 -4.83
CA ARG A 206 -18.97 1.04 -5.72
C ARG A 206 -17.46 0.87 -5.54
N VAL A 207 -16.74 0.73 -6.65
CA VAL A 207 -15.27 0.81 -6.66
C VAL A 207 -14.85 2.24 -6.35
N ASP A 208 -14.17 2.43 -5.22
CA ASP A 208 -13.60 3.71 -4.82
C ASP A 208 -12.32 3.97 -5.61
N TYR A 209 -11.40 3.01 -5.58
CA TYR A 209 -10.21 3.01 -6.40
C TYR A 209 -9.72 1.59 -6.71
N VAL A 210 -8.97 1.46 -7.80
CA VAL A 210 -8.48 0.17 -8.29
C VAL A 210 -7.14 0.39 -9.00
N GLY A 211 -6.22 -0.54 -8.78
CA GLY A 211 -4.98 -0.68 -9.50
C GLY A 211 -4.73 -2.15 -9.83
N TYR A 212 -3.60 -2.43 -10.46
CA TYR A 212 -3.23 -3.80 -10.85
C TYR A 212 -3.13 -4.75 -9.65
N ARG A 213 -2.83 -4.23 -8.45
CA ARG A 213 -2.63 -5.04 -7.24
C ARG A 213 -3.58 -4.72 -6.10
N ILE A 214 -4.51 -3.79 -6.29
CA ILE A 214 -5.37 -3.33 -5.20
C ILE A 214 -6.76 -3.00 -5.72
N LEU A 215 -7.77 -3.31 -4.93
CA LEU A 215 -9.14 -2.89 -5.16
C LEU A 215 -9.75 -2.48 -3.82
N GLU A 216 -10.28 -1.28 -3.74
CA GLU A 216 -11.11 -0.83 -2.62
C GLU A 216 -12.50 -0.48 -3.12
N PHE A 217 -13.51 -0.91 -2.36
CA PHE A 217 -14.89 -0.66 -2.66
C PHE A 217 -15.71 -0.37 -1.41
N SER A 218 -16.73 0.47 -1.58
CA SER A 218 -17.63 0.90 -0.51
C SER A 218 -19.04 0.35 -0.71
N TYR A 219 -19.76 0.27 0.41
CA TYR A 219 -21.15 -0.14 0.47
C TYR A 219 -22.08 0.95 -0.13
N SER A 220 -23.18 0.57 -0.77
CA SER A 220 -24.22 1.50 -1.25
C SER A 220 -25.25 1.88 -0.18
N GLY A 221 -25.35 1.09 0.88
CA GLY A 221 -26.35 1.30 1.92
C GLY A 221 -26.14 0.38 3.11
N VAL A 222 -27.05 0.47 4.08
CA VAL A 222 -27.01 -0.35 5.30
C VAL A 222 -28.33 -1.12 5.52
N SER A 223 -29.18 -1.17 4.50
CA SER A 223 -30.52 -1.78 4.55
C SER A 223 -30.49 -3.30 4.72
N SER A 224 -29.45 -3.94 4.20
CA SER A 224 -29.18 -5.36 4.34
C SER A 224 -27.71 -5.58 4.66
N PHE A 225 -27.40 -6.77 5.17
CA PHE A 225 -26.05 -7.22 5.39
C PHE A 225 -25.18 -7.13 4.13
N CYS A 226 -25.75 -7.53 2.99
CA CYS A 226 -25.08 -7.56 1.69
C CYS A 226 -24.89 -6.18 1.05
N ASN A 227 -25.85 -5.27 1.27
CA ASN A 227 -25.71 -3.86 0.90
C ASN A 227 -24.61 -3.18 1.70
N GLY A 228 -24.47 -3.57 2.97
CA GLY A 228 -23.53 -2.99 3.93
C GLY A 228 -22.07 -3.38 3.74
N ILE A 229 -21.72 -4.21 2.76
CA ILE A 229 -20.36 -4.73 2.60
C ILE A 229 -19.48 -3.71 1.86
N SER A 230 -18.34 -3.41 2.47
CA SER A 230 -17.20 -2.75 1.86
C SER A 230 -15.96 -3.62 2.04
N GLY A 231 -14.90 -3.33 1.30
CA GLY A 231 -13.67 -4.08 1.48
C GLY A 231 -12.51 -3.60 0.65
N LYS A 232 -11.36 -4.22 0.95
CA LYS A 232 -10.07 -3.99 0.31
C LYS A 232 -9.45 -5.34 -0.03
N ILE A 233 -9.01 -5.49 -1.28
CA ILE A 233 -8.22 -6.62 -1.75
C ILE A 233 -6.85 -6.11 -2.16
N GLU A 234 -5.79 -6.79 -1.73
CA GLU A 234 -4.40 -6.44 -2.06
C GLU A 234 -3.60 -7.70 -2.45
N ASN A 235 -3.13 -7.74 -3.70
CA ASN A 235 -2.25 -8.77 -4.24
C ASN A 235 -0.79 -8.34 -4.16
N ARG A 236 -0.07 -8.86 -3.17
CA ARG A 236 1.32 -8.50 -2.88
C ARG A 236 2.30 -9.14 -3.87
N LEU A 237 3.49 -8.54 -3.99
CA LEU A 237 4.55 -9.04 -4.87
C LEU A 237 5.05 -10.44 -4.51
N ASN A 238 4.91 -10.85 -3.24
CA ASN A 238 5.25 -12.20 -2.79
C ASN A 238 4.14 -13.25 -3.07
N GLN A 239 3.17 -12.92 -3.94
CA GLN A 239 2.02 -13.75 -4.32
C GLN A 239 1.02 -14.04 -3.19
N SER A 240 1.17 -13.40 -2.03
CA SER A 240 0.12 -13.41 -1.01
C SER A 240 -0.97 -12.39 -1.34
N ALA A 241 -2.19 -12.71 -0.94
CA ALA A 241 -3.34 -11.84 -1.05
C ALA A 241 -3.86 -11.51 0.35
N LEU A 242 -4.14 -10.23 0.60
CA LEU A 242 -4.89 -9.78 1.77
C LEU A 242 -6.27 -9.33 1.35
N LEU A 243 -7.28 -9.84 2.06
CA LEU A 243 -8.67 -9.44 1.86
C LEU A 243 -9.22 -8.95 3.19
N GLU A 244 -9.71 -7.73 3.20
CA GLU A 244 -10.33 -7.07 4.34
C GLU A 244 -11.76 -6.74 3.97
N PHE A 245 -12.73 -7.22 4.76
CA PHE A 245 -14.14 -6.92 4.56
C PHE A 245 -14.73 -6.30 5.81
N HIS A 246 -15.62 -5.34 5.61
CA HIS A 246 -16.42 -4.74 6.66
C HIS A 246 -17.88 -4.79 6.23
N SER A 247 -18.79 -5.08 7.16
CA SER A 247 -20.23 -4.96 6.92
C SER A 247 -20.86 -3.99 7.91
N ARG A 248 -21.75 -3.12 7.42
CA ARG A 248 -22.58 -2.23 8.23
C ARG A 248 -24.05 -2.52 7.97
N THR A 249 -24.76 -3.04 8.97
CA THR A 249 -26.17 -3.40 8.83
C THR A 249 -27.04 -2.66 9.82
N SER A 250 -28.13 -2.10 9.34
CA SER A 250 -29.18 -1.50 10.15
C SER A 250 -30.01 -2.58 10.82
N VAL A 251 -30.04 -2.56 12.15
CA VAL A 251 -30.88 -3.46 12.96
C VAL A 251 -32.02 -2.65 13.57
N ASN A 252 -33.25 -3.17 13.51
CA ASN A 252 -34.46 -2.53 14.04
C ASN A 252 -34.80 -1.15 13.44
N GLY A 253 -34.86 -1.05 12.11
CA GLY A 253 -35.36 0.16 11.41
C GLY A 253 -34.34 1.31 11.28
N GLY A 254 -33.11 1.12 11.74
CA GLY A 254 -31.99 2.06 11.56
C GLY A 254 -31.97 3.22 12.55
N PRO A 255 -30.92 4.05 12.51
CA PRO A 255 -30.66 5.08 13.54
C PRO A 255 -31.80 6.09 13.66
N ASN A 256 -32.55 6.35 12.58
CA ASN A 256 -33.68 7.28 12.58
C ASN A 256 -34.96 6.69 13.20
N ALA A 257 -35.04 5.36 13.37
CA ALA A 257 -36.17 4.67 13.99
C ALA A 257 -35.84 4.08 15.38
N GLY A 258 -34.73 4.50 15.99
CA GLY A 258 -34.25 3.94 17.26
C GLY A 258 -33.50 2.60 17.13
N GLY A 259 -33.17 2.19 15.91
CA GLY A 259 -32.27 1.07 15.62
C GLY A 259 -30.80 1.42 15.82
N TYR A 260 -29.93 0.42 15.70
CA TYR A 260 -28.48 0.58 15.76
C TYR A 260 -27.81 0.00 14.51
N ILE A 261 -26.55 0.37 14.30
CA ILE A 261 -25.73 -0.18 13.21
C ILE A 261 -24.86 -1.30 13.79
N GLU A 262 -25.06 -2.51 13.30
CA GLU A 262 -24.15 -3.63 13.55
C GLU A 262 -22.97 -3.53 12.59
N VAL A 263 -21.75 -3.64 13.13
CA VAL A 263 -20.50 -3.64 12.36
C VAL A 263 -19.81 -4.98 12.53
N LYS A 264 -19.42 -5.60 11.43
CA LYS A 264 -18.62 -6.84 11.41
C LYS A 264 -17.42 -6.68 10.51
N GLU A 265 -16.33 -7.36 10.86
CA GLU A 265 -15.04 -7.25 10.16
C GLU A 265 -14.43 -8.64 9.94
N TRP A 266 -13.81 -8.83 8.78
CA TRP A 266 -13.10 -10.04 8.43
C TRP A 266 -11.74 -9.70 7.82
N TYR A 267 -10.72 -10.40 8.28
CA TYR A 267 -9.34 -10.23 7.84
C TYR A 267 -8.80 -11.58 7.38
N TYR A 268 -8.45 -11.64 6.10
CA TYR A 268 -8.03 -12.85 5.44
C TYR A 268 -6.66 -12.70 4.81
N GLU A 269 -5.89 -13.79 4.86
CA GLU A 269 -4.62 -13.91 4.15
C GLU A 269 -4.61 -15.24 3.37
N GLY A 270 -4.08 -15.21 2.15
CA GLY A 270 -4.05 -16.38 1.29
C GLY A 270 -3.44 -16.07 -0.07
N ARG A 271 -4.07 -16.61 -1.13
CA ARG A 271 -3.63 -16.40 -2.52
C ARG A 271 -4.81 -16.47 -3.48
N LYS A 272 -4.68 -15.84 -4.64
CA LYS A 272 -5.58 -16.05 -5.77
C LYS A 272 -5.41 -17.47 -6.33
N LEU A 273 -6.51 -18.10 -6.69
CA LEU A 273 -6.56 -19.37 -7.41
C LEU A 273 -6.68 -19.06 -8.90
N ASN A 274 -5.55 -19.18 -9.62
CA ASN A 274 -5.40 -18.98 -11.06
C ASN A 274 -6.03 -17.69 -11.60
#